data_AF-A0A1J5QP79-F1
#
_entry.id   AF-A0A1J5QP79-F1
#
_cell.length_a   1.000
_cell.length_b   1.000
_cell.length_c   1.000
_cell.angle_alpha   90.00
_cell.angle_beta   90.00
_cell.angle_gamma   90.00
#
_symmetry.space_group_name_H-M   'P 1'
#
loop_
_entity.id
_entity.type
_entity.pdbx_description
1 polymer ?
#
loop_
_entity_poly.entity_id
_entity_poly.type
_entity_poly.pdbx_seq_one_letter_code
_entity_poly.pdbx_strand_id
1 'polypeptide(L)'
;MAINVRVSDFRGIALRGIDDAEMLVLVHRDPSLTIPLCVSSDRDEISAAWQIWSDIFALPQWPEEKACEPAPRRRHNAIRARRPKFLVRRRGGGALDPDNVHRGEREIIARH
;
A
#
# COMPACT_ATOMS: atom_id res chain seq x y z
N MET A 1 -16.41 16.45 -5.52
CA MET A 1 -16.30 15.46 -6.61
C MET A 1 -16.60 14.10 -6.00
N ALA A 2 -17.54 13.35 -6.56
CA ALA A 2 -17.90 12.01 -6.10
C ALA A 2 -17.62 11.00 -7.21
N ILE A 3 -17.21 9.79 -6.84
CA ILE A 3 -16.98 8.69 -7.78
C ILE A 3 -17.97 7.58 -7.42
N ASN A 4 -18.69 7.08 -8.42
CA ASN A 4 -19.61 5.96 -8.24
C ASN A 4 -18.90 4.66 -8.64
N VAL A 5 -18.76 3.75 -7.68
CA VAL A 5 -18.18 2.42 -7.86
C VAL A 5 -19.26 1.39 -7.52
N ARG A 6 -19.38 0.31 -8.30
CA ARG A 6 -20.37 -0.72 -8.02
C ARG A 6 -19.82 -1.68 -6.97
N VAL A 7 -20.69 -2.21 -6.11
CA VAL A 7 -20.31 -3.22 -5.12
C VAL A 7 -19.72 -4.48 -5.78
N SER A 8 -20.21 -4.85 -6.97
CA SER A 8 -19.68 -5.98 -7.75
C SER A 8 -18.24 -5.81 -8.25
N ASP A 9 -17.70 -4.58 -8.23
CA ASP A 9 -16.32 -4.31 -8.65
C ASP A 9 -15.30 -4.63 -7.55
N PHE A 10 -15.78 -4.80 -6.31
CA PHE A 10 -14.98 -5.26 -5.18
C PHE A 10 -14.77 -6.78 -5.24
N ARG A 11 -13.60 -7.22 -4.80
CA ARG A 11 -13.19 -8.63 -4.81
C ARG A 11 -13.79 -9.42 -3.66
N GLY A 12 -14.01 -8.75 -2.54
CA GLY A 12 -14.50 -9.38 -1.32
C GLY A 12 -14.21 -8.51 -0.11
N ILE A 13 -14.48 -9.06 1.06
CA ILE A 13 -14.21 -8.40 2.33
C ILE A 13 -13.06 -9.15 3.00
N ALA A 14 -12.02 -8.43 3.39
CA ALA A 14 -10.83 -9.01 4.00
C ALA A 14 -10.57 -8.42 5.38
N LEU A 15 -9.89 -9.19 6.23
CA LEU A 15 -9.25 -8.67 7.42
C LEU A 15 -7.87 -8.13 7.10
N ARG A 16 -7.46 -7.10 7.84
CA ARG A 16 -6.12 -6.54 7.86
C ARG A 16 -5.72 -6.26 9.30
N GLY A 17 -4.64 -6.85 9.78
CA GLY A 17 -4.08 -6.53 11.08
C GLY A 17 -3.57 -5.08 11.15
N ILE A 18 -3.87 -4.41 12.27
CA ILE A 18 -3.39 -3.06 12.61
C ILE A 18 -3.02 -3.06 14.09
N ASP A 19 -1.72 -3.01 14.39
CA ASP A 19 -1.19 -3.02 15.76
C ASP A 19 -1.85 -4.11 16.63
N ASP A 20 -2.66 -3.72 17.61
CA ASP A 20 -3.36 -4.59 18.56
C ASP A 20 -4.83 -4.90 18.17
N ALA A 21 -5.24 -4.54 16.96
CA ALA A 21 -6.61 -4.69 16.46
C ALA A 21 -6.67 -5.24 15.02
N GLU A 22 -7.86 -5.64 14.59
CA GLU A 22 -8.14 -6.08 13.23
C GLU A 22 -9.08 -5.07 12.55
N MET A 23 -8.77 -4.75 11.29
CA MET A 23 -9.58 -3.90 10.43
C MET A 23 -10.26 -4.75 9.37
N LEU A 24 -11.57 -4.60 9.25
CA LEU A 24 -12.35 -5.16 8.16
C LEU A 24 -12.35 -4.19 6.98
N VAL A 25 -12.09 -4.69 5.77
CA VAL A 25 -11.89 -3.87 4.58
C VAL A 25 -12.64 -4.44 3.38
N LEU A 26 -13.34 -3.58 2.64
CA LEU A 26 -13.91 -3.90 1.34
C LEU A 26 -12.83 -3.74 0.25
N VAL A 27 -12.34 -4.86 -0.28
CA VAL A 27 -11.16 -4.90 -1.14
C VAL A 27 -11.55 -4.64 -2.59
N HIS A 28 -10.99 -3.59 -3.19
CA HIS A 28 -11.11 -3.32 -4.61
C HIS A 28 -9.85 -3.77 -5.36
N ARG A 29 -9.96 -4.04 -6.67
CA ARG A 29 -8.80 -4.38 -7.52
C ARG A 29 -7.77 -3.23 -7.55
N ASP A 30 -8.25 -2.00 -7.50
CA ASP A 30 -7.44 -0.79 -7.35
C ASP A 30 -7.26 -0.49 -5.85
N PRO A 31 -6.03 -0.53 -5.30
CA PRO A 31 -5.76 -0.26 -3.89
C PRO A 31 -6.25 1.11 -3.41
N SER A 32 -6.36 2.11 -4.28
CA SER A 32 -6.83 3.45 -3.92
C SER A 32 -8.34 3.53 -3.69
N LEU A 33 -9.08 2.50 -4.11
CA LEU A 33 -10.53 2.39 -3.98
C LEU A 33 -10.96 1.36 -2.93
N THR A 34 -10.01 0.79 -2.19
CA THR A 34 -10.28 -0.12 -1.07
C THR A 34 -10.77 0.68 0.14
N ILE A 35 -11.85 0.23 0.79
CA ILE A 35 -12.60 1.02 1.80
C ILE A 35 -12.61 0.30 3.16
N PRO A 36 -12.16 0.95 4.25
CA PRO A 36 -12.33 0.42 5.61
C PRO A 36 -13.81 0.36 6.03
N LEU A 37 -14.23 -0.76 6.62
CA LEU A 37 -15.59 -0.96 7.12
C LEU A 37 -15.68 -0.76 8.63
N CYS A 38 -14.79 -1.41 9.39
CA CYS A 38 -14.70 -1.26 10.84
C CYS A 38 -13.30 -1.67 11.35
N VAL A 39 -13.01 -1.33 12.61
CA VAL A 39 -11.83 -1.75 13.35
C VAL A 39 -12.30 -2.26 14.71
N SER A 40 -11.84 -3.43 15.13
CA SER A 40 -12.08 -3.95 16.48
C SER A 40 -10.90 -4.78 16.96
N SER A 41 -10.62 -4.72 18.26
CA SER A 41 -9.69 -5.63 18.94
C SER A 41 -10.37 -6.92 19.39
N ASP A 42 -11.70 -6.98 19.36
CA ASP A 42 -12.47 -8.18 19.69
C ASP A 42 -12.64 -9.05 18.43
N ARG A 43 -12.11 -10.28 18.52
CA ARG A 43 -12.16 -11.26 17.43
C ARG A 43 -13.56 -11.76 17.13
N ASP A 44 -14.43 -11.84 18.14
CA ASP A 44 -15.80 -12.31 17.92
C ASP A 44 -16.62 -11.21 17.24
N GLU A 45 -16.40 -9.95 17.63
CA GLU A 45 -17.02 -8.79 16.98
C GLU A 45 -16.58 -8.67 15.52
N ILE A 46 -15.27 -8.76 15.24
CA ILE A 46 -14.77 -8.63 13.86
C ILE A 46 -15.24 -9.79 12.98
N SER A 47 -15.31 -11.02 13.52
CA SER A 47 -15.80 -12.19 12.80
C SER A 47 -17.29 -12.08 12.48
N ALA A 48 -18.10 -11.61 13.43
CA ALA A 48 -19.52 -11.35 13.21
C ALA A 48 -19.73 -10.26 12.15
N ALA A 49 -18.99 -9.16 12.24
CA ALA A 49 -19.03 -8.09 11.26
C ALA A 49 -18.63 -8.60 9.86
N TRP A 50 -17.59 -9.44 9.77
CA TRP A 50 -17.16 -10.02 8.51
C TRP A 50 -18.26 -10.83 7.83
N GLN A 51 -18.97 -11.68 8.59
CA GLN A 51 -20.11 -12.44 8.09
C GLN A 51 -21.25 -11.53 7.64
N ILE A 52 -21.64 -10.56 8.47
CA ILE A 52 -22.73 -9.63 8.18
C ILE A 52 -22.47 -8.88 6.86
N TRP A 53 -21.27 -8.32 6.70
CA TRP A 53 -20.95 -7.57 5.50
C TRP A 53 -20.83 -8.46 4.25
N SER A 54 -20.33 -9.68 4.41
CA SER A 54 -20.28 -10.70 3.34
C SER A 54 -21.68 -10.99 2.82
N ASP A 55 -22.65 -11.16 3.72
CA ASP A 55 -24.03 -11.46 3.37
C ASP A 55 -24.73 -10.24 2.76
N ILE A 56 -24.55 -9.04 3.33
CA ILE A 56 -25.17 -7.79 2.83
C ILE A 56 -24.73 -7.48 1.39
N PHE A 57 -23.44 -7.60 1.11
CA PHE A 57 -22.90 -7.27 -0.22
C PHE A 57 -22.90 -8.44 -1.19
N ALA A 58 -23.27 -9.64 -0.74
CA ALA A 58 -23.16 -10.88 -1.51
C ALA A 58 -21.75 -11.08 -2.10
N LEU A 59 -20.73 -10.74 -1.30
CA LEU A 59 -19.32 -10.82 -1.65
C LEU A 59 -18.64 -11.88 -0.78
N PRO A 60 -17.61 -12.59 -1.26
CA PRO A 60 -16.94 -13.58 -0.46
C PRO A 60 -16.11 -12.93 0.66
N GLN A 61 -15.98 -13.67 1.76
CA GLN A 61 -14.91 -13.45 2.73
C GLN A 61 -13.57 -13.76 2.04
N TRP A 62 -12.83 -12.70 1.75
CA TRP A 62 -11.58 -12.76 1.01
C TRP A 62 -10.44 -13.07 1.97
N PRO A 63 -9.64 -14.12 1.72
CA PRO A 63 -8.55 -14.49 2.61
C PRO A 63 -7.56 -13.34 2.73
N GLU A 64 -7.03 -13.18 3.94
CA GLU A 64 -6.05 -12.15 4.28
C GLU A 64 -4.98 -12.09 3.18
N GLU A 65 -4.85 -10.90 2.58
CA GLU A 65 -3.85 -10.66 1.55
C GLU A 65 -2.48 -10.73 2.25
N LYS A 66 -1.89 -11.93 2.28
CA LYS A 66 -0.50 -12.12 2.71
C LYS A 66 0.29 -11.03 2.05
N ALA A 67 1.00 -10.23 2.85
CA ALA A 67 1.91 -9.20 2.35
C ALA A 67 2.77 -9.83 1.26
N CYS A 68 2.39 -9.57 0.00
CA CYS A 68 3.01 -10.23 -1.12
C CYS A 68 4.37 -9.56 -1.22
N GLU A 69 5.45 -10.33 -1.04
CA GLU A 69 6.79 -9.77 -1.13
C GLU A 69 6.89 -9.00 -2.45
N PRO A 70 7.33 -7.73 -2.44
CA PRO A 70 7.38 -6.93 -3.63
C PRO A 70 8.14 -7.71 -4.70
N ALA A 71 7.46 -7.98 -5.83
CA ALA A 71 8.02 -8.84 -6.86
C ALA A 71 9.46 -8.39 -7.17
N PRO A 72 10.44 -9.30 -7.18
CA PRO A 72 11.84 -8.93 -7.32
C PRO A 72 12.00 -8.05 -8.55
N ARG A 73 12.40 -6.79 -8.33
CA ARG A 73 12.65 -5.84 -9.42
C ARG A 73 13.63 -6.50 -10.37
N ARG A 74 13.21 -6.77 -11.61
CA ARG A 74 14.09 -7.29 -12.66
C ARG A 74 15.27 -6.33 -12.82
N ARG A 75 16.41 -6.67 -12.20
CA ARG A 75 17.66 -5.88 -12.25
C ARG A 75 18.34 -5.92 -13.62
N HIS A 76 17.81 -6.70 -14.56
CA HIS A 76 18.30 -6.78 -15.92
C HIS A 76 17.43 -5.92 -16.84
N ASN A 77 17.82 -4.64 -16.97
CA ASN A 77 17.36 -3.84 -18.09
C ASN A 77 17.85 -4.51 -19.38
N ALA A 78 16.94 -5.00 -20.22
CA ALA A 78 17.25 -5.54 -21.55
C ALA A 78 18.00 -4.52 -22.44
N ILE A 79 17.96 -3.25 -22.05
CA ILE A 79 18.61 -2.11 -22.70
C ILE A 79 20.07 -1.94 -22.21
N ARG A 80 20.52 -2.64 -21.15
CA ARG A 80 21.87 -2.51 -20.57
C ARG A 80 22.99 -2.81 -21.58
N ALA A 81 22.77 -3.77 -22.49
CA ALA A 81 23.74 -4.12 -23.52
C ALA A 81 23.66 -3.22 -24.77
N ARG A 82 22.64 -2.35 -24.87
CA ARG A 82 22.47 -1.48 -26.04
C ARG A 82 23.43 -0.28 -25.90
N ARG A 83 24.18 -0.01 -26.96
CA ARG A 83 25.03 1.19 -27.04
C ARG A 83 24.13 2.45 -27.04
N PRO A 84 24.28 3.37 -26.07
CA PRO A 84 23.51 4.61 -26.07
C PRO A 84 23.84 5.41 -27.33
N LYS A 85 22.82 5.79 -28.12
CA LYS A 85 23.01 6.66 -29.30
C LYS A 85 23.23 8.12 -28.92
N PHE A 86 22.74 8.51 -27.74
CA PHE A 86 22.94 9.83 -27.17
C PHE A 86 23.65 9.68 -25.83
N LEU A 87 24.96 9.94 -25.82
CA LEU A 87 25.69 10.18 -24.58
C LEU A 87 25.29 11.58 -24.09
N VAL A 88 24.07 11.71 -23.57
CA VAL A 88 23.72 12.88 -22.78
C VAL A 88 24.58 12.78 -21.55
N ARG A 89 25.72 13.49 -21.54
CA ARG A 89 26.48 13.71 -20.31
C ARG A 89 25.47 14.31 -19.34
N ARG A 90 25.03 13.53 -18.35
CA ARG A 90 24.43 14.12 -17.16
C ARG A 90 25.52 15.04 -16.63
N ARG A 91 25.35 16.36 -16.76
CA ARG A 91 26.15 17.31 -15.98
C ARG A 91 26.01 16.82 -14.55
N GLY A 92 27.12 16.43 -13.92
CA GLY A 92 27.09 16.10 -12.50
C GLY A 92 26.41 17.26 -11.80
N GLY A 93 25.37 16.98 -11.00
CA GLY A 93 24.78 18.02 -10.18
C GLY A 93 25.93 18.71 -9.44
N GLY A 94 25.95 20.04 -9.44
CA GLY A 94 26.86 20.75 -8.54
C GLY A 94 26.61 20.23 -7.13
N ALA A 95 27.65 20.16 -6.30
CA ALA A 95 27.46 19.87 -4.89
C ALA A 95 26.36 20.82 -4.39
N LEU A 96 25.21 20.26 -4.00
CA LEU A 96 24.20 21.00 -3.29
C LEU A 96 24.84 21.29 -1.94
N ASP A 97 25.50 22.43 -1.89
CA ASP A 97 26.06 23.07 -0.71
C ASP A 97 26.89 22.12 0.18
N PRO A 98 28.20 21.91 -0.10
CA PRO A 98 29.06 21.11 0.77
C PRO A 98 29.19 21.70 2.18
N ASP A 99 28.77 22.95 2.38
CA ASP A 99 28.96 23.70 3.62
C ASP A 99 27.69 23.80 4.48
N ASN A 100 26.55 23.24 4.06
CA ASN A 100 25.33 23.25 4.86
C ASN A 100 25.34 22.16 5.94
N VAL A 101 26.28 22.27 6.87
CA VAL A 101 26.32 21.45 8.08
C VAL A 101 25.32 22.03 9.07
N HIS A 102 24.10 21.48 9.05
CA HIS A 102 23.04 21.79 10.00
C HIS A 102 23.46 21.38 11.43
N ARG A 103 24.06 22.31 12.19
CA ARG A 103 24.42 22.11 13.61
C ARG A 103 23.28 22.55 14.51
N GLY A 104 22.91 21.70 15.48
CA GLY A 104 21.89 22.02 16.48
C GLY A 104 20.45 21.67 16.11
N GLU A 105 20.25 21.06 14.94
CA GLU A 105 18.94 20.51 14.58
C GLU A 105 18.67 19.20 15.35
N ARG A 106 17.44 19.02 15.80
CA ARG A 106 16.99 17.76 16.39
C ARG A 106 16.62 16.80 15.27
N GLU A 107 17.38 15.72 15.13
CA GLU A 107 17.05 14.63 14.23
C GLU A 107 15.67 14.07 14.58
N ILE A 108 14.73 14.12 13.62
CA ILE A 108 13.41 13.51 13.77
C ILE A 108 13.58 12.02 13.48
N ILE A 109 13.90 11.26 14.52
CA ILE A 109 13.91 9.80 14.48
C ILE A 109 12.47 9.34 14.76
N ALA A 110 11.87 8.63 13.82
CA ALA A 110 10.64 7.89 14.09
C ALA A 110 10.96 6.82 15.16
N ARG A 111 10.50 7.06 16.39
CA ARG A 111 10.56 6.07 17.46
C ARG A 111 9.14 5.54 17.66
N HIS A 112 9.01 4.25 17.36
CA HIS A 112 7.81 3.41 17.46
C HIS A 112 6.70 3.75 16.47
#